data_AF-N6UZY1-F1
#
_entry.id   AF-N6UZY1-F1
#
_cell.length_a   1.000
_cell.length_b   1.000
_cell.length_c   1.000
_cell.angle_alpha   90.00
_cell.angle_beta   90.00
_cell.angle_gamma   90.00
#
_symmetry.space_group_name_H-M   'P 1'
#
loop_
_entity.id
_entity.type
_entity.pdbx_description
1 polymer ?
#
loop_
_entity_poly.entity_id
_entity_poly.type
_entity_poly.pdbx_seq_one_letter_code
_entity_poly.pdbx_strand_id
1 'polypeptide(L)'
;MMEDILKKILQMREGKSEFKKLEENIKNMDDIKFEYLINRLKTQIEIVNKYKPKVRPALDPVISFELGVYRRLDDYEIGKLLNYPLCCIKSFSEDFRIAIDREHLKEAKEINTYAIVITSGFIPCSLKCKMAMKNGLLGYMDEEEFKKY
;
A
#
# COMPACT_ATOMS: atom_id res chain seq x y z
N MET A 1 0.74 9.62 5.50
CA MET A 1 0.85 8.21 5.04
C MET A 1 0.44 8.05 3.58
N MET A 2 -0.77 8.44 3.19
CA MET A 2 -1.16 8.49 1.76
C MET A 2 -0.68 9.78 1.07
N GLU A 3 -0.45 10.84 1.84
CA GLU A 3 0.19 12.09 1.42
C GLU A 3 1.60 11.86 0.88
N ASP A 4 2.35 10.92 1.46
CA ASP A 4 3.69 10.57 1.00
C ASP A 4 3.65 9.92 -0.40
N ILE A 5 2.60 9.15 -0.69
CA ILE A 5 2.36 8.57 -2.01
C ILE A 5 2.09 9.70 -3.01
N LEU A 6 1.19 10.64 -2.66
CA LEU A 6 0.91 11.82 -3.49
C LEU A 6 2.18 12.63 -3.76
N LYS A 7 2.98 12.90 -2.74
CA LYS A 7 4.24 13.64 -2.86
C LYS A 7 5.20 12.96 -3.84
N LYS A 8 5.38 11.64 -3.72
CA LYS A 8 6.23 10.86 -4.65
C LYS A 8 5.71 10.92 -6.09
N ILE A 9 4.40 10.85 -6.30
CA ILE A 9 3.79 10.95 -7.64
C ILE A 9 4.05 12.33 -8.26
N LEU A 10 3.88 13.40 -7.49
CA LEU A 10 4.17 14.76 -7.97
C LEU A 10 5.67 14.93 -8.30
N GLN A 11 6.55 14.41 -7.44
CA GLN A 11 8.00 14.42 -7.71
C GLN A 11 8.37 13.64 -8.98
N MET A 12 7.73 12.49 -9.23
CA MET A 12 7.90 11.73 -10.48
C MET A 12 7.45 12.55 -11.71
N ARG A 13 6.33 13.26 -11.62
CA ARG A 13 5.87 14.14 -12.71
C ARG A 13 6.89 15.23 -13.04
N GLU A 14 7.56 15.78 -12.03
CA GLU A 14 8.63 16.77 -12.19
C GLU A 14 10.00 16.19 -12.60
N GLY A 15 10.14 14.87 -12.68
CA GLY A 15 11.41 14.21 -12.97
C GLY A 15 12.43 14.25 -11.82
N LYS A 16 11.96 14.35 -10.58
CA LYS A 16 12.77 14.43 -9.36
C LYS A 16 12.60 13.17 -8.52
N SER A 17 12.78 11.99 -9.11
CA SER A 17 12.49 10.73 -8.43
C SER A 17 13.61 9.69 -8.59
N GLU A 18 13.66 8.75 -7.65
CA GLU A 18 14.52 7.56 -7.72
C GLU A 18 13.89 6.39 -8.51
N PHE A 19 12.61 6.52 -8.90
CA PHE A 19 11.82 5.48 -9.57
C PHE A 19 11.96 5.64 -11.08
N LYS A 20 12.69 4.76 -11.76
CA LYS A 20 12.93 4.92 -13.21
C LYS A 20 11.68 4.58 -14.03
N LYS A 21 11.10 3.41 -13.78
CA LYS A 21 9.97 2.89 -14.58
C LYS A 21 8.66 3.59 -14.24
N LEU A 22 8.41 3.83 -12.96
CA LEU A 22 7.22 4.58 -12.55
C LEU A 22 7.26 6.03 -13.02
N GLU A 23 8.42 6.68 -12.98
CA GLU A 23 8.58 8.03 -13.51
C GLU A 23 8.30 8.09 -15.00
N GLU A 24 8.83 7.16 -15.79
CA GLU A 24 8.53 7.05 -17.22
C GLU A 24 7.02 6.92 -17.46
N ASN A 25 6.35 6.00 -16.77
CA ASN A 25 4.90 5.82 -16.88
C ASN A 25 4.12 7.09 -16.48
N ILE A 26 4.53 7.78 -15.42
CA ILE A 26 3.86 9.00 -14.94
C ILE A 26 4.11 10.19 -15.88
N LYS A 27 5.32 10.36 -16.41
CA LYS A 27 5.65 11.44 -17.35
C LYS A 27 4.93 11.28 -18.67
N ASN A 28 4.79 10.05 -19.16
CA ASN A 28 4.09 9.75 -20.41
C ASN A 28 2.56 9.78 -20.26
N MET A 29 2.04 9.98 -19.04
CA MET A 29 0.60 10.14 -18.82
C MET A 29 0.12 11.50 -19.35
N ASP A 30 -1.00 11.48 -20.06
CA ASP A 30 -1.71 12.69 -20.50
C ASP A 30 -2.07 13.60 -19.31
N ASP A 31 -2.06 14.92 -19.52
CA ASP A 31 -2.28 15.92 -18.47
C ASP A 31 -3.67 15.81 -17.83
N ILE A 32 -4.73 15.65 -18.64
CA ILE A 32 -6.12 15.54 -18.15
C ILE A 32 -6.23 14.29 -17.28
N LYS A 33 -5.64 13.19 -17.75
CA LYS A 33 -5.61 11.92 -17.03
C LYS A 33 -4.83 12.02 -15.73
N PHE A 34 -3.68 12.69 -15.74
CA PHE A 34 -2.86 12.92 -14.55
C PHE A 34 -3.60 13.76 -13.51
N GLU A 35 -4.21 14.88 -13.93
CA GLU A 35 -5.01 15.73 -13.04
C GLU A 35 -6.17 14.96 -12.41
N TYR A 36 -6.88 14.15 -13.20
CA TYR A 36 -7.94 13.28 -12.71
C TYR A 36 -7.43 12.32 -11.62
N LEU A 37 -6.29 11.67 -11.85
CA LEU A 37 -5.66 10.77 -10.87
C LEU A 37 -5.30 11.49 -9.57
N ILE A 38 -4.71 12.68 -9.67
CA ILE A 38 -4.32 13.50 -8.51
C ILE A 38 -5.55 13.91 -7.70
N ASN A 39 -6.61 14.35 -8.37
CA ASN A 39 -7.86 14.74 -7.70
C ASN A 39 -8.49 13.57 -6.95
N ARG A 40 -8.55 12.37 -7.57
CA ARG A 40 -9.02 11.16 -6.87
C ARG A 40 -8.17 10.83 -5.65
N LEU A 41 -6.84 10.89 -5.78
CA LEU A 41 -5.94 10.59 -4.67
C LEU A 41 -6.13 11.57 -3.51
N LYS A 42 -6.30 12.86 -3.79
CA LYS A 42 -6.60 13.89 -2.79
C LYS A 42 -7.91 13.59 -2.06
N THR A 43 -8.98 13.26 -2.79
CA THR A 43 -10.25 12.86 -2.18
C THR A 43 -10.10 11.63 -1.29
N GLN A 44 -9.33 10.62 -1.72
CA GLN A 44 -9.06 9.45 -0.89
C GLN A 44 -8.28 9.83 0.39
N ILE A 45 -7.29 10.71 0.28
CA ILE A 45 -6.53 11.24 1.43
C ILE A 45 -7.46 11.94 2.42
N GLU A 46 -8.39 12.78 1.95
CA GLU A 46 -9.37 13.47 2.80
C GLU A 46 -10.23 12.48 3.60
N ILE A 47 -10.72 11.43 2.94
CA ILE A 47 -11.49 10.35 3.60
C ILE A 47 -10.64 9.68 4.68
N VAL A 48 -9.41 9.29 4.35
CA VAL A 48 -8.50 8.63 5.31
C VAL A 48 -8.16 9.53 6.48
N ASN A 49 -7.95 10.83 6.25
CA ASN A 49 -7.66 11.79 7.31
C ASN A 49 -8.86 12.05 8.22
N LYS A 50 -10.08 11.99 7.67
CA LYS A 50 -11.33 12.11 8.44
C LYS A 50 -11.54 10.91 9.37
N TYR A 51 -11.41 9.69 8.85
CA TYR A 51 -11.74 8.47 9.60
C TYR A 51 -10.56 7.85 10.35
N LYS A 52 -9.32 8.21 10.01
CA LYS A 52 -8.08 7.74 10.65
C LYS A 52 -8.07 6.22 10.90
N PRO A 53 -8.25 5.39 9.86
CA PRO A 53 -8.31 3.95 10.05
C PRO A 53 -6.97 3.43 10.61
N LYS A 54 -7.04 2.44 11.50
CA LYS A 54 -5.92 1.69 12.08
C LYS A 54 -4.90 1.24 11.03
N VAL A 55 -5.42 0.76 9.90
CA VAL A 55 -4.65 0.33 8.74
C VAL A 55 -5.10 1.13 7.54
N ARG A 56 -4.16 1.62 6.74
CA ARG A 56 -4.44 2.42 5.55
C ARG A 56 -5.19 1.57 4.53
N PRO A 57 -6.18 2.15 3.83
CA PRO A 57 -6.81 1.44 2.73
C PRO A 57 -5.85 1.23 1.56
N ALA A 58 -6.19 0.29 0.70
CA ALA A 58 -5.54 0.16 -0.60
C ALA A 58 -5.79 1.44 -1.41
N LEU A 59 -4.92 1.73 -2.38
CA LEU A 59 -5.20 2.81 -3.32
C LEU A 59 -6.48 2.50 -4.10
N ASP A 60 -7.23 3.55 -4.44
CA ASP A 60 -8.37 3.43 -5.35
C ASP A 60 -7.99 2.60 -6.60
N PRO A 61 -8.86 1.68 -7.06
CA PRO A 61 -8.52 0.78 -8.16
C PRO A 61 -8.10 1.49 -9.45
N VAL A 62 -8.68 2.67 -9.74
CA VAL A 62 -8.30 3.46 -10.91
C VAL A 62 -6.88 3.99 -10.74
N ILE A 63 -6.56 4.55 -9.57
CA ILE A 63 -5.21 5.02 -9.26
C ILE A 63 -4.21 3.85 -9.36
N SER A 64 -4.54 2.70 -8.78
CA SER A 64 -3.69 1.49 -8.82
C SER A 64 -3.41 1.03 -10.25
N PHE A 65 -4.44 1.00 -11.10
CA PHE A 65 -4.31 0.62 -12.50
C PHE A 65 -3.37 1.56 -13.26
N GLU A 66 -3.58 2.86 -13.09
CA GLU A 66 -2.84 3.90 -13.82
C GLU A 66 -1.39 4.02 -13.38
N LEU A 67 -1.10 3.81 -12.10
CA LEU A 67 0.27 3.69 -11.59
C LEU A 67 0.96 2.38 -12.00
N GLY A 68 0.26 1.46 -12.65
CA GLY A 68 0.83 0.20 -13.13
C GLY A 68 0.93 -0.90 -12.07
N VAL A 69 0.23 -0.75 -10.94
CA VAL A 69 0.21 -1.76 -9.85
C VAL A 69 -0.27 -3.11 -10.36
N TYR A 70 -1.41 -3.14 -11.05
CA TYR A 70 -1.97 -4.38 -11.59
C TYR A 70 -1.23 -4.92 -12.82
N ARG A 71 -0.43 -4.07 -13.47
CA ARG A 71 0.43 -4.46 -14.59
C ARG A 71 1.80 -4.97 -14.14
N ARG A 72 2.07 -4.97 -12.83
CA ARG A 72 3.36 -5.32 -12.22
C ARG A 72 4.53 -4.65 -12.94
N LEU A 73 4.40 -3.33 -13.19
CA LEU A 73 5.40 -2.57 -13.96
C LEU A 73 6.81 -2.75 -13.37
N ASP A 74 6.91 -2.65 -12.05
CA ASP A 74 8.09 -3.01 -11.27
C ASP A 74 7.70 -3.18 -9.81
N ASP A 75 7.70 -4.42 -9.31
CA ASP A 75 7.21 -4.70 -7.94
C ASP A 75 8.00 -3.93 -6.86
N TYR A 76 9.30 -3.68 -7.10
CA TYR A 76 10.16 -2.96 -6.17
C TYR A 76 9.84 -1.47 -6.12
N GLU A 77 9.76 -0.82 -7.28
CA GLU A 77 9.37 0.59 -7.36
C GLU A 77 7.94 0.79 -6.85
N ILE A 78 7.00 -0.08 -7.24
CA ILE A 78 5.60 -0.06 -6.77
C ILE A 78 5.56 -0.22 -5.24
N GLY A 79 6.24 -1.22 -4.70
CA GLY A 79 6.29 -1.45 -3.27
C GLY A 79 6.85 -0.24 -2.52
N LYS A 80 7.96 0.34 -2.99
CA LYS A 80 8.55 1.55 -2.40
C LYS A 80 7.64 2.77 -2.51
N LEU A 81 6.95 2.96 -3.64
CA LEU A 81 5.95 4.01 -3.81
C LEU A 81 4.86 3.89 -2.74
N LEU A 82 4.31 2.69 -2.61
CA LEU A 82 3.27 2.31 -1.64
C LEU A 82 3.80 2.17 -0.20
N ASN A 83 5.07 2.49 0.06
CA ASN A 83 5.68 2.39 1.38
C ASN A 83 5.60 0.98 1.99
N TYR A 84 5.67 -0.05 1.16
CA TYR A 84 5.75 -1.44 1.60
C TYR A 84 7.15 -1.71 2.18
N PRO A 85 7.27 -2.44 3.30
CA PRO A 85 8.57 -2.83 3.84
C PRO A 85 9.37 -3.67 2.84
N LEU A 86 10.68 -3.44 2.77
CA LEU A 86 11.56 -4.18 1.86
C LEU A 86 11.46 -5.70 2.04
N CYS A 87 11.31 -6.18 3.29
CA CYS A 87 11.11 -7.61 3.56
C CYS A 87 9.81 -8.16 2.97
N CYS A 88 8.74 -7.36 2.91
CA CYS A 88 7.47 -7.77 2.29
C CYS A 88 7.55 -7.74 0.77
N ILE A 89 8.24 -6.74 0.20
CA ILE A 89 8.51 -6.67 -1.24
C ILE A 89 9.31 -7.91 -1.68
N LYS A 90 10.39 -8.24 -0.97
CA LYS A 90 11.19 -9.46 -1.23
C LYS A 90 10.36 -10.72 -1.12
N SER A 91 9.58 -10.87 -0.06
CA SER A 91 8.71 -12.03 0.11
C SER A 91 7.70 -12.19 -1.03
N PHE A 92 7.18 -11.08 -1.56
CA PHE A 92 6.26 -11.11 -2.71
C PHE A 92 6.98 -11.41 -4.03
N SER A 93 8.09 -10.73 -4.32
CA SER A 93 8.76 -10.77 -5.63
C SER A 93 9.75 -11.90 -5.80
N GLU A 94 10.44 -12.32 -4.73
CA GLU A 94 11.50 -13.34 -4.76
C GLU A 94 11.00 -14.67 -4.23
N ASP A 95 10.28 -14.67 -3.11
CA ASP A 95 9.73 -15.89 -2.50
C ASP A 95 8.35 -16.28 -3.08
N PHE A 96 7.82 -15.48 -4.01
CA PHE A 96 6.51 -15.68 -4.65
C PHE A 96 5.35 -15.84 -3.67
N ARG A 97 5.44 -15.19 -2.50
CA ARG A 97 4.41 -15.23 -1.47
C ARG A 97 3.27 -14.27 -1.82
N ILE A 98 2.44 -14.67 -2.77
CA ILE A 98 1.35 -13.89 -3.35
C ILE A 98 0.00 -14.07 -2.61
N ALA A 99 -0.02 -14.87 -1.54
CA ALA A 99 -1.23 -15.16 -0.77
C ALA A 99 -0.93 -15.38 0.72
N ILE A 100 -1.98 -15.25 1.54
CA ILE A 100 -1.96 -15.75 2.91
C ILE A 100 -1.83 -17.28 2.88
N ASP A 101 -1.02 -17.84 3.77
CA ASP A 101 -0.58 -19.23 3.71
C ASP A 101 -0.54 -19.89 5.10
N ARG A 102 -0.02 -21.12 5.16
CA ARG A 102 0.04 -21.91 6.39
C ARG A 102 0.94 -21.29 7.46
N GLU A 103 1.99 -20.58 7.10
CA GLU A 103 2.85 -19.91 8.07
C GLU A 103 2.12 -18.72 8.70
N HIS A 104 1.39 -17.93 7.90
CA HIS A 104 0.49 -16.90 8.45
C HIS A 104 -0.56 -17.49 9.39
N LEU A 105 -1.14 -18.66 9.04
CA LEU A 105 -2.13 -19.32 9.90
C LEU A 105 -1.51 -19.78 11.24
N LYS A 106 -0.26 -20.25 11.24
CA LYS A 106 0.46 -20.58 12.49
C LYS A 106 0.67 -19.33 13.32
N GLU A 107 1.17 -18.25 12.72
CA GLU A 107 1.37 -16.97 13.41
C GLU A 107 0.07 -16.43 14.00
N ALA A 108 -1.05 -16.51 13.27
CA ALA A 108 -2.35 -16.04 13.73
C ALA A 108 -2.80 -16.73 15.03
N LYS A 109 -2.48 -18.03 15.20
CA LYS A 109 -2.81 -18.78 16.43
C LYS A 109 -2.00 -18.34 17.64
N GLU A 110 -0.85 -17.70 17.42
CA GLU A 110 0.05 -17.22 18.48
C GLU A 110 -0.19 -15.75 18.85
N ILE A 111 -0.92 -15.01 18.02
CA ILE A 111 -1.20 -13.59 18.25
C ILE A 111 -2.47 -13.50 19.10
N ASN A 112 -2.33 -13.00 20.32
CA ASN A 112 -3.46 -12.75 21.22
C ASN A 112 -4.15 -11.42 20.87
N THR A 113 -5.03 -11.45 19.86
CA THR A 113 -5.83 -10.28 19.43
C THR A 113 -7.22 -10.73 18.98
N TYR A 114 -8.19 -9.82 18.94
CA TYR A 114 -9.55 -10.13 18.46
C TYR A 114 -9.60 -10.21 16.93
N ALA A 115 -8.96 -9.26 16.24
CA ALA A 115 -8.87 -9.25 14.78
C ALA A 115 -7.49 -8.81 14.29
N ILE A 116 -7.09 -9.35 13.13
CA ILE A 116 -5.93 -8.92 12.36
C ILE A 116 -6.45 -8.23 11.09
N VAL A 117 -6.05 -6.99 10.88
CA VAL A 117 -6.48 -6.18 9.74
C VAL A 117 -5.30 -5.90 8.84
N ILE A 118 -5.49 -6.04 7.53
CA ILE A 118 -4.45 -5.92 6.52
C ILE A 118 -4.96 -5.04 5.38
N THR A 119 -4.11 -4.17 4.83
CA THR A 119 -4.42 -3.43 3.62
C THR A 119 -4.73 -4.41 2.48
N SER A 120 -5.86 -4.22 1.78
CA SER A 120 -6.22 -5.08 0.65
C SER A 120 -5.13 -5.07 -0.43
N GLY A 121 -4.83 -6.26 -0.98
CA GLY A 121 -3.77 -6.44 -1.98
C GLY A 121 -2.34 -6.39 -1.43
N PHE A 122 -2.14 -6.17 -0.13
CA PHE A 122 -0.84 -6.31 0.53
C PHE A 122 -0.76 -7.65 1.25
N ILE A 123 0.27 -8.44 0.93
CA ILE A 123 0.58 -9.69 1.63
C ILE A 123 1.85 -9.46 2.48
N PRO A 124 1.76 -9.47 3.81
CA PRO A 124 2.93 -9.27 4.65
C PRO A 124 3.86 -10.48 4.56
N CYS A 125 5.15 -10.29 4.84
CA CYS A 125 6.08 -11.41 5.01
C CYS A 125 5.86 -12.17 6.35
N SER A 126 5.05 -11.60 7.24
CA SER A 126 4.67 -12.15 8.55
C SER A 126 3.53 -11.32 9.12
N LEU A 127 2.55 -11.94 9.76
CA LEU A 127 1.50 -11.25 10.54
C LEU A 127 2.08 -10.53 11.76
N LYS A 128 3.36 -10.70 12.08
CA LYS A 128 4.10 -9.98 13.15
C LYS A 128 5.07 -8.93 12.58
N CYS A 129 4.98 -8.61 11.28
CA CYS A 129 5.90 -7.66 10.65
C CYS A 129 5.77 -6.24 11.23
N LYS A 130 6.72 -5.88 12.10
CA LYS A 130 6.76 -4.57 12.77
C LYS A 130 6.82 -3.40 11.80
N MET A 131 7.53 -3.56 10.67
CA MET A 131 7.62 -2.52 9.64
C MET A 131 6.30 -2.34 8.90
N ALA A 132 5.56 -3.41 8.62
CA ALA A 132 4.23 -3.31 8.02
C ALA A 132 3.26 -2.60 8.96
N MET A 133 3.33 -2.88 10.27
CA MET A 133 2.54 -2.18 11.28
C MET A 133 2.90 -0.70 11.38
N LYS A 134 4.20 -0.39 11.46
CA LYS A 134 4.70 0.99 11.49
C LYS A 134 4.25 1.79 10.27
N ASN A 135 4.20 1.14 9.11
CA ASN A 135 3.77 1.75 7.85
C ASN A 135 2.24 1.71 7.66
N GLY A 136 1.48 1.29 8.68
CA GLY A 136 0.01 1.25 8.67
C GLY A 136 -0.57 0.31 7.63
N LEU A 137 0.11 -0.80 7.29
CA LEU A 137 -0.33 -1.81 6.32
C LEU A 137 -0.92 -3.07 6.98
N LEU A 138 -0.66 -3.22 8.27
CA LEU A 138 -1.01 -4.35 9.11
C LEU A 138 -1.33 -3.82 10.50
N GLY A 139 -2.38 -4.32 11.13
CA GLY A 139 -2.78 -3.86 12.45
C GLY A 139 -3.52 -4.95 13.20
N TYR A 140 -3.48 -4.83 14.53
CA TYR A 140 -4.25 -5.65 15.44
C TYR A 140 -5.36 -4.80 16.04
N MET A 141 -6.52 -5.41 16.22
CA MET A 141 -7.67 -4.81 16.88
C MET A 141 -8.12 -5.70 18.02
N ASP A 142 -8.44 -5.06 19.14
CA ASP A 142 -9.24 -5.67 20.20
C ASP A 142 -10.74 -5.65 19.83
N GLU A 143 -11.56 -6.25 20.68
CA GLU A 143 -12.99 -6.37 20.45
C GLU A 143 -13.70 -5.01 20.46
N GLU A 144 -13.24 -4.06 21.29
CA GLU A 144 -13.84 -2.72 21.38
C GLU A 144 -13.51 -1.88 20.15
N GLU A 145 -12.27 -1.94 19.68
CA GLU A 145 -11.84 -1.34 18.42
C GLU A 145 -12.65 -1.94 17.27
N PHE A 146 -12.77 -3.26 17.19
CA PHE A 146 -13.48 -3.93 16.11
C PHE A 146 -14.98 -3.60 16.05
N LYS A 147 -15.66 -3.48 17.20
CA LYS A 147 -17.09 -3.13 17.25
C LYS A 147 -17.39 -1.69 16.84
N LYS A 148 -16.39 -0.81 16.82
CA LYS A 148 -16.52 0.59 16.39
C LYS A 148 -16.30 0.78 14.88
N TYR A 149 -15.79 -0.25 14.20
CA TYR A 149 -15.66 -0.31 12.74
C TYR A 149 -16.97 -0.70 12.09
#